data_AF-A0A380SAF5-F1
#
_entry.id   AF-A0A380SAF5-F1
#
_cell.length_a   1.000
_cell.length_b   1.000
_cell.length_c   1.000
_cell.angle_alpha   90.00
_cell.angle_beta   90.00
_cell.angle_gamma   90.00
#
_symmetry.space_group_name_H-M   'P 1'
#
loop_
_entity.id
_entity.type
_entity.pdbx_description
1 polymer ?
#
loop_
_entity_poly.entity_id
_entity_poly.type
_entity_poly.pdbx_seq_one_letter_code
_entity_poly.pdbx_strand_id
1 'polypeptide(L)' 'MINSYELTRKIQQFARVRSTIDIDSSGEGHMAQLLMELDIEYYQGPEDFYPIDAEPLAGIDVTIAMPDGAPEPLVAINL' A
#
# COMPACT_ATOMS: atom_id res chain seq x y z
N MET A 1 1.09 19.80 -15.48
CA MET A 1 0.70 18.44 -15.90
C MET A 1 1.99 17.64 -16.07
N ILE A 2 2.18 16.54 -15.34
CA ILE A 2 3.36 15.67 -15.54
C ILE A 2 3.24 15.07 -16.94
N ASN A 3 4.16 15.40 -17.84
CA ASN A 3 4.14 14.94 -19.23
C ASN A 3 4.75 13.53 -19.35
N SER A 4 4.29 12.59 -18.51
CA SER A 4 4.73 11.20 -18.53
C SER A 4 3.56 10.29 -18.13
N TYR A 5 3.04 9.57 -19.11
CA TYR A 5 1.90 8.67 -18.96
C TYR A 5 2.17 7.55 -17.95
N GLU A 6 3.38 6.98 -17.99
CA GLU A 6 3.80 5.90 -17.08
C GLU A 6 3.91 6.34 -15.61
N LEU A 7 4.17 7.62 -15.37
CA LEU A 7 4.17 8.16 -14.01
C LEU A 7 2.74 8.52 -13.58
N THR A 8 1.95 9.16 -14.46
CA THR A 8 0.57 9.52 -14.15
C THR A 8 -0.30 8.30 -13.78
N ARG A 9 -0.11 7.16 -14.46
CA ARG A 9 -0.89 5.94 -14.16
C ARG A 9 -0.60 5.32 -12.79
N LYS A 10 0.56 5.62 -12.18
CA LYS A 10 0.98 5.05 -10.89
C LYS A 10 0.64 5.95 -9.71
N ILE A 11 0.20 7.17 -9.98
CA ILE A 11 -0.12 8.18 -8.96
C ILE A 11 -1.63 8.12 -8.73
N GLN A 12 -2.05 7.66 -7.55
CA GLN A 12 -3.47 7.71 -7.17
C GLN A 12 -3.86 9.11 -6.71
N GLN A 13 -2.99 9.80 -5.98
CA GLN A 13 -3.25 11.13 -5.46
C GLN A 13 -1.97 11.96 -5.38
N PHE A 14 -2.09 13.25 -5.72
CA PHE A 14 -1.13 14.26 -5.32
C PHE A 14 -1.53 14.76 -3.94
N ALA A 15 -0.78 14.37 -2.90
CA ALA A 15 -1.09 14.74 -1.53
C ALA A 15 -0.91 16.24 -1.29
N ARG A 16 0.11 16.84 -1.92
CA ARG A 16 0.40 18.27 -1.84
C ARG A 16 1.30 18.73 -2.98
N VAL A 17 1.10 19.96 -3.44
CA VAL A 17 2.02 20.67 -4.34
C VAL A 17 2.41 21.99 -3.70
N ARG A 18 3.71 22.27 -3.63
CA ARG A 18 4.25 23.54 -3.12
C ARG A 18 5.17 24.15 -4.18
N SER A 19 5.13 25.48 -4.29
CA SER A 19 5.97 26.23 -5.22
C SER A 19 6.58 27.42 -4.52
N THR A 20 7.90 27.58 -4.66
CA THR A 20 8.65 28.67 -4.07
C THR A 20 9.45 29.36 -5.18
N ILE A 21 9.22 30.66 -5.33
CA ILE A 21 10.06 31.51 -6.18
C ILE A 21 11.12 32.09 -5.26
N ASP A 22 12.38 31.92 -5.64
CA ASP A 22 13.52 32.43 -4.88
C ASP A 22 14.54 33.06 -5.83
N ILE A 23 15.42 33.91 -5.31
CA ILE A 23 16.47 34.58 -6.08
C ILE A 23 17.80 34.13 -5.49
N ASP A 24 18.53 33.32 -6.25
CA ASP A 24 19.87 32.92 -5.84
C ASP A 24 20.87 34.02 -6.23
N SER A 25 21.53 34.58 -5.22
CA SER A 25 22.59 35.59 -5.37
C SER A 25 23.99 35.04 -5.04
N SER A 26 24.15 33.72 -4.95
CA SER A 26 25.44 33.07 -4.69
C SER A 26 26.36 33.03 -5.91
N GLY A 27 25.82 33.27 -7.12
CA GLY A 27 26.57 33.40 -8.38
C GLY A 27 26.64 34.84 -8.92
N GLU A 28 27.46 35.06 -9.95
CA GLU A 28 27.71 36.38 -10.58
C GLU A 28 26.49 36.95 -11.33
N GLY A 29 25.44 36.14 -11.53
CA GLY A 29 24.16 36.56 -12.10
C GLY A 29 23.02 36.20 -11.17
N HIS A 30 22.19 37.19 -10.82
CA HIS A 30 20.93 36.95 -10.10
C HIS A 30 20.02 36.06 -10.97
N MET A 31 19.91 34.79 -10.61
CA MET A 31 19.01 33.85 -11.27
C MET A 31 17.76 33.69 -10.43
N ALA A 32 16.60 33.97 -11.02
CA ALA A 32 15.33 33.59 -10.44
C ALA A 32 15.15 32.08 -10.57
N GLN A 33 14.89 31.41 -9.45
CA GLN A 33 14.60 29.98 -9.40
C GLN A 33 13.13 29.73 -9.04
N LEU A 34 12.54 28.71 -9.67
CA LEU A 34 11.24 28.16 -9.28
C LEU A 34 11.46 26.74 -8.76
N LEU A 35 11.33 26.56 -7.45
CA LEU A 35 11.35 25.24 -6.82
C LEU A 35 9.93 24.69 -6.74
N MET A 36 9.72 23.47 -7.24
CA MET A 36 8.46 22.74 -7.13
C MET A 36 8.66 21.49 -6.28
N GLU A 37 7.93 21.39 -5.17
CA GLU A 37 7.88 20.19 -4.33
C GLU A 37 6.54 19.48 -4.55
N LEU A 38 6.58 18.17 -4.81
CA LEU A 38 5.40 17.34 -5.03
C LEU A 38 5.41 16.16 -4.04
N ASP A 39 4.40 16.12 -3.17
CA ASP A 39 4.16 14.97 -2.28
C ASP A 39 3.22 14.00 -3.01
N ILE A 40 3.72 12.80 -3.33
CA ILE A 40 3.03 11.79 -4.15
C ILE A 40 2.81 10.53 -3.34
N GLU A 41 1.57 10.04 -3.34
CA GLU A 41 1.22 8.76 -2.71
C GLU A 41 1.09 7.65 -3.76
N TYR A 42 1.76 6.52 -3.49
CA TYR A 42 1.70 5.32 -4.29
C TYR A 42 0.88 4.26 -3.55
N TYR A 43 -0.05 3.64 -4.26
CA TYR A 43 -0.67 2.41 -3.79
C TYR A 43 0.24 1.24 -4.12
N GLN A 44 0.48 0.38 -3.13
CA GLN A 44 1.09 -0.93 -3.32
C GLN A 44 0.04 -1.97 -2.97
N GLY A 45 -0.45 -2.69 -3.96
CA GLY A 45 -1.45 -3.75 -3.78
C GLY A 45 -0.80 -5.06 -3.32
N PRO A 46 -1.58 -6.03 -2.81
CA PRO A 46 -1.09 -7.38 -2.49
C PRO A 46 -0.31 -8.04 -3.65
N GLU A 47 -0.67 -7.72 -4.88
CA GLU A 47 -0.02 -8.16 -6.12
C GLU A 47 1.42 -7.64 -6.30
N ASP A 48 1.78 -6.52 -5.65
CA ASP A 48 3.14 -5.96 -5.68
C ASP A 48 4.07 -6.60 -4.64
N PHE A 49 3.54 -7.44 -3.75
CA PHE A 49 4.32 -8.22 -2.81
C PHE A 49 4.79 -9.52 -3.46
N TYR A 50 5.96 -10.01 -3.05
CA TYR A 50 6.39 -11.35 -3.45
C TYR A 50 5.33 -12.36 -3.00
N PRO A 51 4.85 -13.25 -3.89
CA PRO A 51 3.82 -14.21 -3.52
C PRO A 51 4.32 -15.03 -2.33
N ILE A 52 3.53 -15.04 -1.26
CA ILE A 52 3.79 -15.92 -0.14
C ILE A 52 3.28 -17.29 -0.59
N ASP A 53 4.19 -18.24 -0.79
CA ASP A 53 3.84 -19.67 -0.90
C ASP A 53 3.26 -20.10 0.44
N ALA A 54 1.94 -19.98 0.58
CA ALA A 54 1.20 -20.44 1.73
C ALA A 54 0.56 -21.79 1.38
N GLU A 55 0.70 -22.75 2.30
CA GLU A 55 -0.01 -24.01 2.19
C GLU A 55 -1.52 -23.74 2.28
N PRO A 56 -2.35 -24.31 1.37
CA PRO A 56 -3.80 -24.22 1.45
C PRO A 56 -4.30 -24.74 2.81
N LEU A 57 -5.29 -24.06 3.39
CA LEU A 57 -5.92 -24.53 4.61
C LEU A 57 -6.60 -25.88 4.34
N ALA A 58 -6.08 -26.96 4.95
CA ALA A 58 -6.57 -28.32 4.70
C ALA A 58 -7.87 -28.64 5.44
N GLY A 59 -8.15 -27.99 6.56
CA GLY A 59 -9.34 -28.22 7.37
C GLY A 59 -9.34 -27.45 8.68
N ILE A 60 -10.47 -27.48 9.38
CA ILE A 60 -10.65 -26.86 10.68
C ILE A 60 -11.25 -27.89 11.64
N ASP A 61 -10.57 -28.13 12.76
CA ASP A 61 -11.09 -28.91 13.88
C ASP A 61 -11.90 -28.02 14.82
N VAL A 62 -13.16 -28.39 15.08
CA VAL A 62 -14.06 -27.65 15.97
C VAL A 62 -14.40 -28.50 17.18
N THR A 63 -13.98 -28.06 18.36
CA THR A 63 -14.34 -28.69 19.64
C THR A 63 -15.49 -27.92 20.29
N ILE A 64 -16.59 -28.61 20.58
CA ILE A 64 -17.72 -28.06 21.31
C ILE A 64 -17.66 -28.56 22.76
N ALA A 65 -17.61 -27.64 23.72
CA ALA A 65 -17.66 -27.98 25.13
C ALA A 65 -19.06 -28.49 25.49
N MET A 66 -19.14 -29.77 25.85
CA MET A 66 -20.39 -30.42 26.24
C MET A 66 -20.46 -30.63 27.76
N PRO A 67 -21.66 -30.63 28.37
CA PRO A 67 -21.85 -31.06 29.74
C PRO A 67 -21.44 -32.53 29.93
N ASP A 68 -20.97 -32.88 31.13
CA ASP A 68 -20.55 -34.25 31.46
C ASP A 68 -21.66 -35.27 31.19
N GLY A 69 -21.31 -36.34 30.45
CA GLY A 69 -22.22 -37.41 30.06
C GLY A 69 -22.99 -37.17 28.76
N ALA A 70 -22.83 -36.02 28.11
CA ALA A 70 -23.36 -35.80 26.76
C ALA A 70 -22.43 -36.41 25.69
N PRO A 71 -22.99 -36.93 24.58
CA PRO A 71 -22.18 -37.47 23.49
C PRO A 71 -21.30 -36.37 22.87
N GLU A 72 -20.04 -36.72 22.58
CA GLU A 72 -19.10 -35.80 21.94
C GLU A 72 -19.52 -35.53 20.48
N PRO A 73 -19.73 -34.27 20.08
CA PRO A 73 -20.00 -33.95 18.69
C PRO A 73 -18.69 -33.96 17.89
N LEU A 74 -18.61 -34.84 16.89
CA LEU A 74 -17.51 -34.84 15.93
C LEU A 74 -17.87 -33.89 14.77
N VAL A 75 -17.24 -32.72 14.70
CA VAL A 75 -17.44 -31.75 13.62
C VAL A 75 -16.10 -31.48 12.94
N ALA A 76 -15.96 -31.98 11.72
CA ALA A 76 -14.84 -31.69 10.84
C ALA A 76 -15.34 -30.93 9.61
N ILE A 77 -14.68 -29.81 9.28
CA ILE A 77 -14.93 -29.07 8.05
C ILE A 77 -13.74 -29.31 7.11
N ASN A 78 -14.00 -30.05 6.03
CA ASN A 78 -13.05 -30.23 4.94
C ASN A 78 -13.27 -29.12 3.91
N LEU A 79 -12.18 -28.58 3.36
CA LEU A 79 -12.18 -27.47 2.39
C LEU A 79 -11.90 -27.95 0.96
#